data_AF-A0A847H6L8-F1
#
_entry.id   AF-A0A847H6L8-F1
#
_cell.length_a   1.000
_cell.length_b   1.000
_cell.length_c   1.000
_cell.angle_alpha   90.00
_cell.angle_beta   90.00
_cell.angle_gamma   90.00
#
_symmetry.space_group_name_H-M   'P 1'
#
loop_
_entity.id
_entity.type
_entity.pdbx_description
1 polymer ?
#
loop_
_entity_poly.entity_id
_entity_poly.type
_entity_poly.pdbx_seq_one_letter_code
_entity_poly.pdbx_strand_id
1 'polypeptide(L)' 'MEKLSYLGVSQKQSIVHIHASFSTNMASDYKTGVHNYLISRTYYEEMLKKGEISQEDFDEINAKLLAKYNLSNRSIFNA' A
#
# COMPACT_ATOMS: atom_id res chain seq x y z
N MET A 1 9.66 -25.15 56.36
CA MET A 1 10.82 -24.66 55.59
C MET A 1 10.70 -25.26 54.20
N GLU A 2 10.10 -24.52 53.26
CA GLU A 2 10.75 -24.01 52.02
C GLU A 2 10.93 -25.11 50.95
N LYS A 3 10.55 -24.98 49.68
CA LYS A 3 10.23 -23.83 48.83
C LYS A 3 9.39 -24.33 47.64
N LEU A 4 8.31 -23.63 47.32
CA LEU A 4 7.60 -23.74 46.04
C LEU A 4 8.45 -23.06 44.95
N SER A 5 8.90 -23.80 43.94
CA SER A 5 9.54 -23.21 42.75
C SER A 5 8.46 -22.84 41.73
N TYR A 6 8.28 -21.53 41.62
CA TYR A 6 7.43 -20.85 40.67
C TYR A 6 8.27 -20.49 39.41
N LEU A 7 7.57 -20.35 38.27
CA LEU A 7 7.98 -19.67 37.03
C LEU A 7 8.92 -20.39 36.04
N GLY A 8 8.30 -20.90 34.98
CA GLY A 8 8.84 -20.93 33.62
C GLY A 8 7.78 -20.44 32.63
N VAL A 9 7.30 -19.20 32.80
CA VAL A 9 6.24 -18.59 31.99
C VAL A 9 6.79 -18.22 30.61
N SER A 10 6.26 -18.91 29.59
CA SER A 10 5.80 -18.37 28.30
C SER A 10 6.82 -17.72 27.34
N GLN A 11 7.35 -18.53 26.42
CA GLN A 11 7.92 -18.09 25.13
C GLN A 11 6.84 -17.51 24.18
N LYS A 12 6.20 -16.39 24.54
CA LYS A 12 5.14 -15.77 23.69
C LYS A 12 5.26 -14.25 23.53
N GLN A 13 6.48 -13.70 23.50
CA GLN A 13 6.66 -12.25 23.26
C GLN A 13 7.28 -11.87 21.91
N SER A 14 7.89 -12.80 21.15
CA SER A 14 8.56 -12.42 19.90
C SER A 14 7.67 -12.36 18.65
N ILE A 15 6.44 -12.89 18.69
CA ILE A 15 5.58 -12.96 17.48
C ILE A 15 4.72 -11.69 17.31
N VAL A 16 4.42 -10.99 18.40
CA VAL A 16 3.45 -9.86 18.38
C VAL A 16 4.04 -8.59 17.74
N HIS A 17 5.36 -8.34 17.91
CA HIS A 17 6.00 -7.14 17.36
C HIS A 17 6.24 -7.19 15.84
N ILE A 18 6.38 -8.38 15.26
CA ILE A 18 6.62 -8.55 13.81
C ILE A 18 5.34 -8.25 13.02
N HIS A 19 4.17 -8.59 13.58
CA HIS A 19 2.90 -8.44 12.89
C HIS A 19 2.42 -6.97 12.84
N ALA A 20 2.61 -6.22 13.92
CA ALA A 20 2.19 -4.81 13.98
C ALA A 20 3.05 -3.90 13.09
N SER A 21 4.38 -4.10 13.10
CA SER A 21 5.32 -3.32 12.27
C SER A 21 5.19 -3.62 10.78
N PHE A 22 4.97 -4.88 10.41
CA PHE A 22 4.67 -5.27 9.02
C PHE A 22 3.35 -4.67 8.53
N SER A 23 2.31 -4.68 9.37
CA SER A 23 1.01 -4.09 9.06
C SER A 23 1.05 -2.57 8.87
N THR A 24 1.84 -1.85 9.67
CA THR A 24 2.00 -0.39 9.51
C THR A 24 2.79 -0.05 8.25
N ASN A 25 3.77 -0.86 7.89
CA ASN A 25 4.55 -0.69 6.66
C ASN A 25 3.68 -0.89 5.42
N MET A 26 2.84 -1.92 5.40
CA MET A 26 1.91 -2.16 4.29
C MET A 26 0.91 -1.00 4.07
N ALA A 27 0.38 -0.41 5.14
CA ALA A 27 -0.52 0.73 5.03
C ALA A 27 0.20 2.01 4.55
N SER A 28 1.43 2.23 5.02
CA SER A 28 2.27 3.36 4.60
C SER A 28 2.69 3.25 3.13
N ASP A 29 3.08 2.06 2.70
CA ASP A 29 3.46 1.76 1.32
C ASP A 29 2.26 1.92 0.39
N TYR A 30 1.08 1.44 0.81
CA TYR A 30 -0.18 1.66 0.09
C TYR A 30 -0.51 3.15 -0.05
N LYS A 31 -0.45 3.92 1.03
CA LYS A 31 -0.71 5.37 1.01
C LYS A 31 0.24 6.10 0.06
N THR A 32 1.53 5.74 0.09
CA THR A 32 2.55 6.30 -0.80
C THR A 32 2.29 5.92 -2.26
N GLY A 33 1.92 4.66 -2.52
CA GLY A 33 1.54 4.18 -3.85
C GLY A 33 0.34 4.93 -4.41
N VAL A 34 -0.73 5.09 -3.62
CA VAL A 34 -1.94 5.86 -4.01
C VAL A 34 -1.60 7.32 -4.29
N HIS A 35 -0.81 7.97 -3.42
CA HIS A 35 -0.41 9.35 -3.62
C HIS A 35 0.36 9.55 -4.94
N ASN A 36 1.36 8.71 -5.19
CA ASN A 36 2.17 8.77 -6.41
C ASN A 36 1.35 8.45 -7.67
N TYR A 37 0.41 7.51 -7.57
CA TYR A 37 -0.55 7.21 -8.64
C TYR A 37 -1.41 8.44 -8.97
N LEU A 38 -2.01 9.10 -7.97
CA LEU A 38 -2.88 10.25 -8.18
C LEU A 38 -2.15 11.43 -8.83
N ILE A 39 -0.93 11.72 -8.40
CA ILE A 39 -0.09 12.76 -9.03
C ILE A 39 0.17 12.43 -10.49
N SER A 40 0.63 11.20 -10.76
CA SER A 40 0.96 10.76 -12.12
C SER A 40 -0.27 10.77 -13.03
N ARG A 41 -1.40 10.23 -12.54
CA ARG A 41 -2.68 10.22 -13.27
C ARG A 41 -3.13 11.64 -13.62
N THR A 42 -3.05 12.57 -12.67
CA THR A 42 -3.45 13.97 -12.90
C THR A 42 -2.62 14.61 -14.01
N TYR A 43 -1.31 14.37 -14.02
CA TYR A 43 -0.42 14.86 -15.08
C TYR A 43 -0.84 14.36 -16.47
N TYR A 44 -1.07 13.05 -16.63
CA TYR A 44 -1.50 12.49 -17.92
C TYR A 44 -2.93 12.87 -18.29
N GLU A 45 -3.80 13.10 -17.31
CA GLU A 45 -5.16 13.60 -17.57
C GLU A 45 -5.14 15.02 -18.15
N GLU A 46 -4.19 15.86 -17.73
CA GLU A 46 -3.99 17.18 -18.36
C GLU A 46 -3.45 17.07 -19.78
N MET A 47 -2.51 16.15 -20.05
CA MET A 47 -2.02 15.90 -21.42
C MET A 47 -3.16 15.44 -22.34
N LEU A 48 -4.04 14.57 -21.86
CA LEU A 48 -5.24 14.15 -22.59
C LEU A 48 -6.17 15.33 -22.88
N LYS A 49 -6.42 16.20 -21.89
CA LYS A 49 -7.27 17.40 -22.06
C LYS A 49 -6.69 18.38 -23.08
N LYS A 50 -5.35 18.47 -23.18
CA LYS A 50 -4.64 19.29 -24.17
C LYS A 50 -4.58 18.63 -25.55
N GLY A 51 -4.98 17.36 -25.67
CA GLY A 51 -4.87 16.58 -26.90
C GLY A 51 -3.43 16.16 -27.24
N GLU A 52 -2.52 16.18 -26.27
CA GLU A 52 -1.12 15.74 -26.44
C GLU A 52 -0.98 14.22 -26.50
N ILE A 53 -1.95 13.50 -25.93
CA ILE A 53 -2.07 12.04 -25.99
C ILE A 53 -3.50 11.65 -26.35
N SER A 54 -3.67 10.47 -26.93
CA SER A 54 -4.99 9.92 -27.21
C SER A 54 -5.64 9.31 -25.95
N GLN A 55 -6.94 9.02 -26.03
CA GLN A 55 -7.63 8.27 -24.97
C GLN A 55 -7.02 6.87 -24.78
N GLU A 56 -6.61 6.21 -25.87
CA GLU A 56 -5.99 4.88 -25.82
C GLU A 56 -4.63 4.92 -25.11
N ASP A 57 -3.81 5.92 -25.41
CA ASP A 57 -2.53 6.15 -24.72
C ASP A 57 -2.75 6.40 -23.22
N PHE A 58 -3.75 7.22 -22.88
CA PHE A 58 -4.09 7.49 -21.49
C PHE A 58 -4.52 6.21 -20.75
N ASP A 59 -5.35 5.37 -21.38
CA ASP A 59 -5.82 4.12 -20.79
C ASP A 59 -4.66 3.13 -20.57
N GLU A 60 -3.73 3.03 -21.52
CA GLU A 60 -2.53 2.20 -21.38
C GLU A 60 -1.61 2.71 -20.26
N ILE A 61 -1.39 4.03 -20.20
CA ILE A 61 -0.60 4.67 -19.14
C ILE A 61 -1.25 4.44 -17.78
N ASN A 62 -2.57 4.59 -17.68
CA ASN A 62 -3.30 4.36 -16.44
C ASN A 62 -3.17 2.91 -15.97
N ALA A 63 -3.26 1.93 -16.89
CA ALA A 63 -3.04 0.53 -16.57
C ALA A 63 -1.61 0.26 -16.05
N LYS A 64 -0.59 0.85 -16.71
CA LYS A 64 0.81 0.76 -16.27
C LYS A 64 1.04 1.39 -14.90
N LEU A 65 0.41 2.53 -14.61
CA LEU A 65 0.51 3.19 -13.31
C LEU A 65 -0.12 2.36 -12.19
N LEU A 66 -1.30 1.78 -12.42
CA LEU A 66 -1.94 0.87 -11.46
C LEU A 66 -1.04 -0.33 -11.14
N ALA A 67 -0.47 -0.98 -12.18
CA ALA A 67 0.45 -2.09 -12.00
C ALA A 67 1.73 -1.68 -11.25
N LYS A 68 2.32 -0.54 -11.59
CA LYS A 68 3.56 -0.01 -10.96
C LYS A 68 3.41 0.19 -9.45
N TYR A 69 2.25 0.67 -9.00
CA TYR A 69 1.99 0.93 -7.59
C TYR A 69 1.25 -0.21 -6.89
N ASN A 70 1.11 -1.38 -7.55
CA ASN A 70 0.37 -2.54 -7.05
C ASN A 70 -1.05 -2.17 -6.57
N LEU A 71 -1.71 -1.27 -7.31
CA LEU A 71 -3.05 -0.79 -7.01
C LEU A 71 -4.06 -1.51 -7.90
N SER A 72 -5.23 -1.79 -7.34
CA SER A 72 -6.39 -2.20 -8.13
C SER A 72 -7.37 -1.03 -8.22
N ASN A 73 -8.06 -0.87 -9.36
CA ASN A 73 -9.14 0.12 -9.50
C ASN A 73 -10.19 0.00 -8.38
N ARG A 74 -10.42 -1.22 -7.87
CA ARG A 74 -11.35 -1.48 -6.78
C ARG A 74 -10.89 -0.94 -5.42
N SER A 75 -9.58 -0.80 -5.23
CA SER A 75 -8.97 -0.36 -3.95
C SER A 75 -8.92 1.16 -3.81
N ILE A 76 -8.80 1.92 -4.90
CA ILE A 76 -8.59 3.39 -4.84
C ILE A 76 -9.91 4.15 -4.65
N PHE A 77 -11.03 3.60 -5.13
CA PHE A 77 -12.33 4.31 -5.16
C PHE A 77 -13.42 3.72 -4.22
N ASN A 78 -13.10 2.68 -3.44
CA ASN A 78 -14.03 2.08 -2.44
C ASN A 78 -13.51 2.20 -0.99
N ALA A 79 -12.72 3.23 -0.68
CA ALA A 79 -12.33 3.55 0.70
C ALA A 79 -13.39 4.43 1.38
#